data_AF-A0A1V5RJ18-F1
#
_entry.id   AF-A0A1V5RJ18-F1
#
_cell.length_a   1.000
_cell.length_b   1.000
_cell.length_c   1.000
_cell.angle_alpha   90.00
_cell.angle_beta   90.00
_cell.angle_gamma   90.00
#
_symmetry.space_group_name_H-M   'P 1'
#
loop_
_entity.id
_entity.type
_entity.pdbx_description
1 polymer ?
#
loop_
_entity_poly.entity_id
_entity_poly.type
_entity_poly.pdbx_seq_one_letter_code
_entity_poly.pdbx_strand_id
1 'polypeptide(L)'
;MAVNREEQAGAYLALWSVVQLISRGAGIAAGGVVRDVALALSGEFRIAYAAVFVIEAAGVFGAIWLLRRVDVSAFARGAHPGAAEVLAAVD
;
A
#
# COMPACT_ATOMS: atom_id res chain seq x y z
N MET A 1 -26.86 9.79 -11.48
CA MET A 1 -26.15 10.38 -10.33
C MET A 1 -24.70 10.52 -10.73
N ALA A 2 -24.22 11.75 -10.93
CA ALA A 2 -22.82 12.00 -11.22
C ALA A 2 -22.05 11.94 -9.89
N VAL A 3 -21.14 10.97 -9.74
CA VAL A 3 -20.31 10.84 -8.55
C VAL A 3 -19.39 12.07 -8.48
N ASN A 4 -19.48 12.85 -7.40
CA ASN A 4 -18.64 14.04 -7.20
C ASN A 4 -17.21 13.64 -6.81
N ARG A 5 -16.19 14.45 -7.15
CA ARG A 5 -14.77 14.20 -6.82
C ARG A 5 -14.54 13.99 -5.32
N GLU A 6 -15.32 14.65 -4.47
CA GLU A 6 -15.25 14.47 -3.01
C GLU A 6 -15.67 13.08 -2.54
N GLU A 7 -16.72 12.52 -3.14
CA GLU A 7 -17.21 11.17 -2.81
C GLU A 7 -16.21 10.10 -3.28
N GLN A 8 -15.55 10.32 -4.42
CA GLN A 8 -14.45 9.47 -4.89
C GLN A 8 -13.26 9.51 -3.92
N ALA A 9 -12.86 10.70 -3.47
CA ALA A 9 -11.76 10.86 -2.51
C ALA A 9 -12.06 10.15 -1.18
N GLY A 10 -13.30 10.27 -0.68
CA GLY A 10 -13.77 9.55 0.50
C GLY A 10 -13.68 8.02 0.35
N ALA A 11 -14.14 7.49 -0.80
CA ALA A 11 -14.05 6.06 -1.10
C ALA A 11 -12.60 5.56 -1.20
N TYR A 12 -11.69 6.35 -1.80
CA TYR A 12 -10.26 6.02 -1.85
C TYR A 12 -9.63 5.95 -0.44
N LEU A 13 -9.92 6.91 0.44
CA LEU A 13 -9.40 6.92 1.80
C LEU A 13 -9.95 5.76 2.65
N ALA A 14 -11.23 5.42 2.48
CA ALA A 14 -11.84 4.26 3.13
C ALA A 14 -11.15 2.97 2.69
N LEU A 15 -10.99 2.76 1.38
CA LEU A 15 -10.31 1.59 0.83
C LEU A 15 -8.85 1.50 1.30
N TRP A 16 -8.13 2.63 1.26
CA TRP A 16 -6.75 2.72 1.75
C TRP A 16 -6.63 2.29 3.21
N SER A 17 -7.54 2.72 4.06
CA SER A 17 -7.56 2.37 5.49
C SER A 17 -7.87 0.89 5.72
N VAL A 18 -8.86 0.35 4.99
CA VAL A 18 -9.23 -1.08 5.06
C VAL A 18 -8.06 -1.96 4.60
N VAL A 19 -7.43 -1.63 3.48
CA VAL A 19 -6.26 -2.35 2.97
C VAL A 19 -5.13 -2.33 4.00
N GLN A 20 -4.78 -1.16 4.54
CA GLN A 20 -3.73 -1.07 5.56
C GLN A 20 -4.04 -1.90 6.81
N LEU A 21 -5.29 -1.88 7.28
CA LEU A 21 -5.71 -2.65 8.44
C LEU A 21 -5.53 -4.16 8.20
N ILE A 22 -6.03 -4.65 7.07
CA ILE A 22 -5.94 -6.07 6.70
C ILE A 22 -4.48 -6.47 6.50
N SER A 23 -3.71 -5.67 5.75
CA SER A 23 -2.29 -5.94 5.50
C SER A 23 -1.48 -5.97 6.78
N ARG A 24 -1.71 -5.03 7.71
CA ARG A 24 -1.00 -5.01 9.00
C ARG A 24 -1.39 -6.20 9.87
N GLY A 25 -2.67 -6.50 9.98
CA GLY A 25 -3.16 -7.65 10.75
C GLY A 25 -2.60 -8.97 10.21
N ALA A 26 -2.68 -9.15 8.90
CA ALA A 26 -2.12 -10.32 8.22
C ALA A 26 -0.60 -10.42 8.38
N GLY A 27 0.13 -9.30 8.26
CA GLY A 27 1.58 -9.27 8.43
C GLY A 27 2.03 -9.67 9.83
N ILE A 28 1.35 -9.19 10.88
CA ILE A 28 1.66 -9.58 12.28
C ILE A 28 1.43 -11.08 12.49
N ALA A 29 0.29 -11.59 12.03
CA ALA A 29 -0.04 -13.01 12.16
C ALA A 29 0.94 -13.89 11.35
N ALA A 30 1.20 -13.54 10.10
CA ALA A 30 2.12 -14.27 9.23
C ALA A 30 3.55 -14.24 9.75
N GLY A 31 4.03 -13.09 10.27
CA GLY A 31 5.35 -12.97 10.88
C GLY A 31 5.53 -13.90 12.09
N GLY A 32 4.48 -14.04 12.92
CA GLY A 32 4.45 -15.00 14.01
C GLY A 32 4.55 -16.45 13.52
N VAL A 33 3.72 -16.83 12.55
CA VAL A 33 3.72 -18.18 11.96
C VAL A 33 5.08 -18.52 11.33
N VAL A 34 5.65 -17.61 10.54
CA VAL A 34 6.96 -17.80 9.90
C VAL A 34 8.05 -17.96 10.95
N ARG A 35 8.07 -17.12 11.98
CA ARG A 35 9.03 -17.22 13.09
C ARG A 35 8.91 -18.57 13.79
N ASP A 36 7.70 -19.01 14.10
CA ASP A 36 7.46 -20.23 14.86
C ASP A 36 7.85 -21.47 14.06
N VAL A 37 7.54 -21.49 12.77
CA VAL A 37 7.99 -22.55 11.84
C VAL A 37 9.51 -22.56 11.74
N ALA A 38 10.14 -21.40 11.54
CA ALA A 38 11.60 -21.31 11.44
C ALA A 38 12.30 -21.69 12.75
N LEU A 39 11.69 -21.38 13.90
CA LEU A 39 12.20 -21.79 15.20
C LEU A 39 12.07 -23.30 15.40
N ALA A 40 10.93 -23.89 15.04
CA ALA A 40 10.71 -25.33 15.14
C ALA A 40 11.70 -26.14 14.28
N LEU A 41 12.11 -25.58 13.13
CA LEU A 41 13.07 -26.22 12.23
C LEU A 41 14.54 -25.99 12.62
N SER A 42 14.88 -24.79 13.10
CA SER A 42 16.26 -24.41 13.36
C SER A 42 16.71 -24.58 14.82
N GLY A 43 15.78 -24.57 15.77
CA GLY A 43 16.06 -24.57 17.21
C GLY A 43 16.66 -23.28 17.75
N GLU A 44 16.90 -22.26 16.91
CA GLU A 44 17.64 -21.05 17.26
C GLU A 44 16.87 -19.78 16.88
N PHE A 45 16.61 -18.92 17.86
CA PHE A 45 15.86 -17.67 17.64
C PHE A 45 16.52 -16.73 16.63
N ARG A 46 17.86 -16.72 16.54
CA ARG A 46 18.59 -15.91 15.57
C ARG A 46 18.19 -16.24 14.13
N ILE A 47 18.09 -17.53 13.80
CA ILE A 47 17.72 -17.99 12.46
C ILE A 47 16.24 -17.74 12.20
N ALA A 48 15.39 -17.93 13.21
CA ALA A 48 13.96 -17.65 13.11
C ALA A 48 13.67 -16.19 12.74
N TYR A 49 14.30 -15.23 13.42
CA TYR A 49 14.15 -13.81 13.09
C TYR A 49 14.81 -13.43 11.77
N ALA A 50 15.99 -14.00 11.45
CA ALA A 50 16.63 -13.78 10.16
C ALA A 50 15.71 -14.16 8.99
N ALA A 51 14.98 -15.27 9.09
CA ALA A 51 14.02 -15.70 8.08
C ALA A 51 12.88 -14.68 7.88
N VAL A 52 12.31 -14.17 8.97
CA VAL A 52 11.28 -13.11 8.91
C VAL A 52 11.82 -11.86 8.22
N PHE A 53 13.00 -11.38 8.62
CA PHE A 53 13.59 -10.18 8.02
C PHE A 53 13.91 -10.33 6.53
N VAL A 54 14.34 -11.51 6.09
CA VAL A 54 14.58 -11.79 4.66
C VAL A 54 13.28 -11.70 3.86
N ILE A 55 12.18 -12.22 4.39
CA ILE A 55 10.86 -12.14 3.75
C ILE A 55 10.38 -10.68 3.68
N GLU A 56 10.53 -9.91 4.76
CA GLU A 56 10.19 -8.48 4.77
C GLU A 56 11.03 -7.68 3.77
N ALA A 57 12.33 -7.96 3.68
CA ALA A 57 13.21 -7.33 2.70
C ALA A 57 12.75 -7.61 1.26
N ALA A 58 12.35 -8.86 0.96
CA ALA A 58 11.77 -9.20 -0.33
C ALA A 58 10.47 -8.43 -0.60
N GLY A 59 9.63 -8.23 0.42
CA GLY A 59 8.43 -7.39 0.36
C GLY A 59 8.75 -5.93 -0.02
N VAL A 60 9.78 -5.34 0.59
CA VAL A 60 10.24 -3.99 0.26
C VAL A 60 10.74 -3.90 -1.19
N PHE A 61 11.51 -4.89 -1.66
CA PHE A 61 11.92 -4.93 -3.07
C PHE A 61 10.72 -5.05 -4.02
N GLY A 62 9.71 -5.83 -3.65
CA GLY A 62 8.45 -5.91 -4.37
C GLY A 62 7.72 -4.57 -4.44
N ALA A 63 7.67 -3.82 -3.33
CA ALA A 63 7.07 -2.49 -3.28
C ALA A 63 7.83 -1.50 -4.19
N ILE A 64 9.17 -1.50 -4.15
CA ILE A 64 10.00 -0.68 -5.04
C ILE A 64 9.71 -1.02 -6.51
N TRP A 65 9.64 -2.31 -6.85
CA TRP A 65 9.33 -2.74 -8.20
C TRP A 65 7.95 -2.27 -8.67
N LEU A 66 6.94 -2.35 -7.81
CA LEU A 66 5.59 -1.88 -8.12
C LEU A 66 5.56 -0.37 -8.33
N LEU A 67 6.22 0.40 -7.44
CA LEU A 67 6.31 1.86 -7.55
C LEU A 67 6.99 2.30 -8.85
N ARG A 68 7.99 1.55 -9.34
CA ARG A 68 8.65 1.84 -10.63
C ARG A 68 7.72 1.73 -11.84
N ARG A 69 6.58 1.05 -11.72
CA ARG A 69 5.57 0.94 -12.77
C ARG A 69 4.50 2.03 -12.71
N VAL A 70 4.47 2.82 -11.64
CA VAL A 70 3.47 3.88 -11.46
C VAL A 70 3.99 5.16 -12.13
N ASP A 71 3.28 5.60 -13.16
CA ASP A 71 3.57 6.87 -13.85
C ASP A 71 2.93 8.06 -13.10
N VAL A 72 3.75 8.72 -12.28
CA VAL A 72 3.35 9.91 -11.53
C VAL A 72 3.05 11.10 -12.45
N SER A 73 3.68 11.16 -13.63
CA SER A 73 3.52 12.27 -14.57
C SER A 73 2.14 12.26 -15.26
N ALA A 74 1.60 11.06 -15.53
CA ALA A 74 0.25 10.89 -16.05
C ALA A 74 -0.81 11.33 -15.03
N PHE A 75 -0.57 11.05 -13.75
CA PHE A 75 -1.47 11.44 -12.66
C PHE A 75 -1.50 12.97 -12.45
N ALA A 76 -0.34 13.63 -12.50
CA ALA A 76 -0.22 15.08 -12.36
C ALA A 76 -0.93 15.85 -13.49
N ARG A 77 -0.87 15.33 -14.74
CA ARG A 77 -1.53 15.97 -15.90
C ARG A 77 -3.06 15.96 -15.83
N GLY A 78 -3.66 14.96 -15.19
CA GLY A 78 -5.13 14.87 -15.04
C GLY A 78 -5.70 15.70 -13.88
N ALA A 79 -4.86 16.19 -12.96
CA ALA A 79 -5.27 16.86 -11.74
C ALA A 79 -5.37 18.40 -11.84
N HIS A 80 -4.87 19.01 -12.92
CA HIS A 80 -5.03 20.44 -13.15
C HIS A 80 -6.40 20.69 -13.82
N PRO A 81 -7.41 21.24 -13.12
CA PRO A 81 -8.59 21.74 -13.80
C PRO A 81 -8.11 22.80 -14.79
N GLY A 82 -8.49 22.65 -16.06
CA GLY A 82 -8.17 23.66 -17.07
C GLY A 82 -8.71 25.00 -16.61
N ALA A 83 -8.00 26.09 -16.88
CA ALA A 83 -8.40 27.43 -16.45
C ALA A 83 -9.86 27.79 -16.81
N ALA A 84 -10.42 27.16 -17.85
CA ALA A 84 -11.83 27.26 -18.23
C ALA A 84 -12.81 26.60 -17.23
N GLU A 85 -12.45 25.49 -16.59
CA GLU A 85 -13.24 24.80 -15.57
C GLU A 85 -13.24 25.58 -14.25
N VAL A 86 -12.14 26.29 -13.95
CA VAL A 86 -12.05 27.20 -12.80
C VAL A 86 -12.85 28.48 -13.04
N LEU A 87 -12.80 29.06 -14.25
CA LEU A 87 -13.62 30.23 -14.59
C LEU A 87 -15.12 29.92 -14.55
N ALA A 88 -15.53 28.77 -15.09
CA ALA A 88 -16.93 28.34 -15.12
C ALA A 88 -17.51 27.93 -13.75
N ALA A 89 -16.66 27.74 -12.73
CA ALA A 89 -17.10 27.43 -11.37
C ALA A 89 -17.24 28.69 -10.49
N VAL A 90 -16.83 29.86 -10.99
CA VAL A 90 -16.86 31.15 -10.27
C VAL A 90 -17.99 32.06 -10.78
N ASP A 91 -18.54 31.79 -11.98
CA ASP A 91 -19.80 32.36 -12.51
C ASP A 91 -21.03 31.54 -12.06
#